data_AF-A0A2C2UW54-F1
#
_entry.id   AF-A0A2C2UW54-F1
#
_cell.length_a   1.000
_cell.length_b   1.000
_cell.length_c   1.000
_cell.angle_alpha   90.00
_cell.angle_beta   90.00
_cell.angle_gamma   90.00
#
_symmetry.space_group_name_H-M   'P 1'
#
loop_
_entity.id
_entity.type
_entity.pdbx_description
1 polymer ?
#
loop_
_entity_poly.entity_id
_entity_poly.type
_entity_poly.pdbx_seq_one_letter_code
_entity_poly.pdbx_strand_id
1 'polypeptide(L)'
;MTDFETFQESLNEVKRKGYAVSYEEHTPDVFGVAAPIFNPYGNITMVIAYIGFASKISEDHISFCGDKLKEASRRIMEVIGGREPLYKKI
;
A
#
# COMPACT_ATOMS: atom_id res chain seq x y z
N MET A 1 -8.27 2.11 -13.68
CA MET A 1 -7.89 0.79 -14.25
C MET A 1 -9.14 -0.07 -14.45
N THR A 2 -9.37 -0.63 -15.65
CA THR A 2 -10.56 -1.44 -15.95
C THR A 2 -10.24 -2.80 -16.61
N ASP A 3 -8.98 -3.05 -16.95
CA ASP A 3 -8.51 -4.34 -17.47
C ASP A 3 -8.13 -5.30 -16.34
N PHE A 4 -8.51 -6.57 -16.48
CA PHE A 4 -8.36 -7.56 -15.42
C PHE A 4 -6.91 -7.99 -15.24
N GLU A 5 -6.17 -8.21 -16.33
CA GLU A 5 -4.76 -8.63 -16.24
C GLU A 5 -3.92 -7.54 -15.58
N THR A 6 -4.09 -6.30 -16.04
CA THR A 6 -3.44 -5.12 -15.44
C THR A 6 -3.77 -4.99 -13.95
N PHE A 7 -5.03 -5.24 -13.58
CA PHE A 7 -5.45 -5.23 -12.18
C PHE A 7 -4.76 -6.34 -11.36
N GLN A 8 -4.70 -7.56 -11.88
CA GLN A 8 -4.01 -8.66 -11.20
C GLN A 8 -2.50 -8.40 -11.03
N GLU A 9 -1.84 -7.84 -12.04
CA GLU A 9 -0.44 -7.43 -11.96
C GLU A 9 -0.21 -6.39 -10.87
N SER A 10 -1.09 -5.38 -10.79
CA SER A 10 -1.02 -4.37 -9.73
C SER A 10 -1.13 -5.01 -8.34
N LEU A 11 -2.01 -5.99 -8.14
CA LEU A 11 -2.15 -6.69 -6.86
C LEU A 11 -0.90 -7.52 -6.51
N ASN A 12 -0.25 -8.14 -7.50
CA ASN A 12 1.00 -8.85 -7.28
C ASN A 12 2.13 -7.90 -6.90
N GLU A 13 2.16 -6.72 -7.52
CA GLU A 13 3.11 -5.67 -7.16
C GLU A 13 2.88 -5.17 -5.73
N VAL A 14 1.63 -4.93 -5.33
CA VAL A 14 1.27 -4.54 -3.95
C VAL A 14 1.76 -5.58 -2.95
N LYS A 15 1.53 -6.87 -3.21
CA LYS A 15 2.01 -7.96 -2.33
C LYS A 15 3.53 -7.99 -2.23
N ARG A 16 4.24 -7.72 -3.34
CA ARG A 16 5.71 -7.70 -3.38
C ARG A 16 6.29 -6.50 -2.65
N LYS A 17 5.73 -5.30 -2.86
CA LYS A 17 6.22 -4.05 -2.27
C LYS A 17 5.79 -3.88 -0.81
N GLY A 18 4.59 -4.34 -0.48
CA GLY A 18 3.94 -4.13 0.82
C GLY A 18 3.18 -2.80 0.94
N TYR A 19 2.98 -2.10 -0.18
CA TYR A 19 2.14 -0.90 -0.27
C TYR A 19 1.53 -0.78 -1.68
N ALA A 20 0.42 -0.07 -1.78
CA ALA A 20 -0.24 0.29 -3.03
C ALA A 20 0.02 1.75 -3.40
N VAL A 21 -0.01 2.03 -4.70
CA VAL A 21 0.10 3.38 -5.25
C VAL A 21 -1.07 3.59 -6.19
N SER A 22 -1.76 4.72 -6.05
CA SER A 22 -2.84 5.16 -6.93
C SER A 22 -2.46 6.51 -7.51
N TYR A 23 -2.52 6.67 -8.83
CA TYR A 23 -2.21 7.91 -9.53
C TYR A 23 -3.41 8.34 -10.36
N GLU A 24 -3.98 9.49 -10.02
CA GLU A 24 -5.08 10.14 -10.74
C GLU A 24 -6.27 9.22 -11.08
N GLU A 25 -6.43 8.12 -10.34
CA GLU A 25 -7.42 7.10 -10.71
C GLU A 25 -8.85 7.54 -10.45
N HIS A 26 -9.06 8.30 -9.38
CA HIS A 26 -10.37 8.79 -8.97
C HIS A 26 -10.49 10.33 -9.04
N THR A 27 -9.38 11.04 -8.81
CA THR A 27 -9.37 12.49 -8.77
C THR A 27 -8.17 13.00 -9.56
N PRO A 28 -8.38 13.85 -10.58
CA PRO A 28 -7.28 14.44 -11.36
C PRO A 28 -6.28 15.15 -10.45
N ASP A 29 -4.99 15.06 -10.79
CA ASP A 29 -3.86 15.62 -10.03
C ASP A 29 -3.74 15.12 -8.57
N VAL A 30 -4.35 13.99 -8.21
CA VAL A 30 -4.20 13.37 -6.88
C VAL A 30 -3.46 12.05 -7.00
N PHE A 31 -2.48 11.84 -6.12
CA PHE A 31 -1.90 10.52 -5.90
C PHE A 31 -2.12 10.05 -4.46
N GLY A 32 -2.05 8.74 -4.26
CA GLY A 32 -2.10 8.09 -2.97
C GLY A 32 -1.08 6.97 -2.86
N VAL A 33 -0.45 6.85 -1.69
CA VAL A 33 0.33 5.66 -1.30
C VAL A 33 -0.31 5.10 -0.05
N ALA A 34 -0.55 3.79 0.00
CA ALA A 34 -1.21 3.15 1.15
C ALA A 34 -0.54 1.84 1.56
N ALA A 35 -0.35 1.64 2.87
CA ALA A 35 0.15 0.39 3.42
C ALA A 35 -0.93 -0.31 4.26
N PRO A 36 -1.05 -1.65 4.16
CA PRO A 36 -2.03 -2.41 4.93
C PRO A 36 -1.62 -2.52 6.40
N ILE A 37 -2.61 -2.70 7.26
CA ILE A 37 -2.47 -3.05 8.68
C ILE A 37 -3.27 -4.33 8.89
N PHE A 38 -2.56 -5.36 9.33
CA PHE A 38 -3.13 -6.68 9.55
C PHE A 38 -3.50 -6.88 11.01
N ASN A 39 -4.61 -7.58 11.25
CA ASN A 39 -5.00 -8.00 12.60
C ASN A 39 -4.17 -9.22 13.05
N PRO A 40 -4.35 -9.73 14.29
CA PRO A 40 -3.60 -10.89 14.80
C PRO A 40 -3.77 -12.17 13.97
N TYR A 41 -4.87 -12.28 13.20
CA TYR A 41 -5.15 -13.41 12.33
C TYR A 41 -4.50 -13.28 10.94
N GLY A 42 -3.85 -12.15 10.64
CA GLY A 42 -3.24 -11.88 9.33
C GLY A 42 -4.24 -11.33 8.30
N ASN A 43 -5.45 -10.94 8.71
CA ASN A 43 -6.43 -10.32 7.82
C ASN A 43 -6.19 -8.80 7.75
N ILE A 44 -6.33 -8.21 6.56
CA ILE A 44 -6.28 -6.75 6.39
C ILE A 44 -7.55 -6.16 7.02
N THR A 45 -7.39 -5.30 8.03
CA THR A 45 -8.53 -4.65 8.72
C THR A 45 -8.48 -3.14 8.60
N MET A 46 -7.30 -2.57 8.34
CA MET A 46 -7.06 -1.15 8.26
C MET A 46 -5.99 -0.86 7.20
N VAL A 47 -5.93 0.39 6.75
CA VAL A 47 -4.86 0.92 5.90
C VAL A 47 -4.44 2.28 6.44
N ILE A 48 -3.16 2.63 6.27
CA ILE A 48 -2.68 4.00 6.42
C ILE A 48 -2.30 4.53 5.05
N ALA A 49 -2.73 5.75 4.73
CA ALA A 49 -2.52 6.35 3.43
C ALA A 49 -1.91 7.75 3.53
N TYR A 50 -1.05 8.07 2.57
CA TYR A 50 -0.56 9.41 2.28
C TYR A 50 -1.14 9.87 0.96
N ILE A 51 -1.70 11.08 0.93
CA ILE A 51 -2.38 11.65 -0.24
C ILE A 51 -1.73 12.99 -0.55
N GLY A 52 -1.47 13.27 -1.83
CA GLY A 52 -0.89 14.52 -2.28
C GLY A 52 -1.18 14.82 -3.75
N PHE A 53 -0.50 15.83 -4.29
CA PHE A 53 -0.65 16.25 -5.69
C PHE A 53 0.28 15.47 -6.63
N ALA A 54 -0.28 14.86 -7.68
CA ALA A 54 0.45 14.02 -8.62
C ALA A 54 1.49 14.83 -9.42
N SER A 55 1.17 16.08 -9.76
CA SER A 55 2.07 17.02 -10.44
C SER A 55 3.37 17.35 -9.68
N LYS A 56 3.46 17.01 -8.39
CA LYS A 56 4.58 17.41 -7.50
C LYS A 56 5.39 16.24 -6.96
N ILE A 57 5.15 15.02 -7.45
CA ILE A 57 5.72 13.81 -6.87
C ILE A 57 6.63 13.07 -7.87
N SER A 58 7.75 12.54 -7.39
CA SER A 58 8.65 11.67 -8.17
C SER A 58 8.53 10.22 -7.72
N GLU A 59 8.91 9.26 -8.57
CA GLU A 59 8.89 7.83 -8.24
C GLU A 59 9.72 7.50 -6.99
N ASP A 60 10.90 8.10 -6.84
CA ASP A 60 11.75 7.95 -5.64
C ASP A 60 11.01 8.39 -4.37
N HIS A 61 10.23 9.46 -4.46
CA HIS A 61 9.44 9.96 -3.35
C HIS A 61 8.28 9.01 -3.02
N ILE A 62 7.62 8.41 -4.02
CA ILE A 62 6.62 7.34 -3.77
C ILE A 62 7.27 6.18 -3.02
N SER A 63 8.44 5.71 -3.47
CA SER A 63 9.12 4.60 -2.79
C SER A 63 9.44 4.95 -1.35
N PHE A 64 9.98 6.14 -1.11
CA PHE A 64 10.25 6.66 0.22
C PHE A 64 8.99 6.71 1.10
N CYS A 65 7.89 7.25 0.58
CA CYS A 65 6.60 7.29 1.28
C CYS A 65 6.08 5.87 1.58
N GLY A 66 6.16 4.96 0.62
CA GLY A 66 5.73 3.57 0.78
C GLY A 66 6.49 2.86 1.91
N ASP A 67 7.81 3.04 1.97
CA ASP A 67 8.63 2.48 3.04
C ASP A 67 8.29 3.09 4.41
N LYS A 68 8.03 4.40 4.46
CA LYS A 68 7.61 5.07 5.71
C LYS A 68 6.23 4.64 6.17
N LEU A 69 5.28 4.43 5.26
CA LEU A 69 3.95 3.92 5.58
C LEU A 69 4.02 2.47 6.04
N LYS A 70 4.87 1.63 5.45
CA LYS A 70 5.11 0.26 5.94
C LYS A 70 5.68 0.26 7.36
N GLU A 71 6.65 1.12 7.63
CA GLU A 71 7.22 1.29 8.97
C GLU A 71 6.13 1.70 9.99
N ALA A 72 5.28 2.66 9.62
CA ALA A 72 4.16 3.10 10.44
C ALA A 72 3.12 1.99 10.65
N SER A 73 2.73 1.27 9.60
CA SER A 73 1.84 0.10 9.69
C SER A 73 2.38 -0.95 10.65
N ARG A 74 3.68 -1.26 10.57
CA ARG A 74 4.33 -2.22 11.48
C ARG A 74 4.22 -1.76 12.94
N ARG A 75 4.48 -0.49 13.22
CA ARG A 75 4.36 0.06 14.58
C ARG A 75 2.92 -0.01 15.11
N ILE A 76 1.93 0.22 14.25
CA ILE A 76 0.52 0.04 14.63
C ILE A 76 0.23 -1.42 14.93
N MET A 77 0.71 -2.34 14.09
CA MET A 77 0.57 -3.79 14.29
C MET A 77 1.19 -4.24 15.62
N GLU A 78 2.36 -3.72 15.99
CA GLU A 78 2.99 -4.02 17.30
C GLU A 78 2.11 -3.64 18.49
N VAL A 79 1.36 -2.53 18.39
CA VAL A 79 0.44 -2.08 19.45
C VAL A 79 -0.82 -2.94 19.53
N ILE A 80 -1.37 -3.36 18.38
CA ILE A 80 -2.64 -4.10 18.32
C ILE A 80 -2.46 -5.63 18.30
N GLY A 81 -1.23 -6.13 18.37
CA GLY A 81 -0.90 -7.56 18.23
C GLY A 81 -1.06 -8.09 16.80
N GLY A 82 -1.06 -7.21 15.81
CA GLY A 82 -1.15 -7.53 14.39
C GLY A 82 0.10 -8.22 13.84
N ARG A 83 -0.06 -8.95 12.75
CA ARG A 83 1.06 -9.60 12.05
C ARG A 83 0.82 -9.70 10.56
N GLU A 84 1.90 -9.60 9.78
CA GLU A 84 1.82 -9.86 8.35
C GLU A 84 1.38 -11.31 8.06
N PRO A 85 0.61 -11.54 6.99
CA PRO A 85 0.16 -12.86 6.60
C PRO A 85 1.34 -13.70 6.10
N LEU A 86 1.33 -14.98 6.45
CA LEU A 86 2.24 -15.97 5.87
C LEU A 86 1.76 -16.31 4.46
N TYR A 87 2.26 -15.60 3.45
CA TYR A 87 2.03 -16.01 2.06
C TYR A 87 2.86 -17.28 1.78
N LYS A 88 2.20 -18.36 1.34
CA LYS A 88 2.93 -19.42 0.62
C LYS A 88 3.50 -18.78 -0.64
N LYS A 89 4.83 -18.84 -0.83
CA LYS A 89 5.41 -18.61 -2.15
C LYS A 89 4.73 -19.59 -3.11
N ILE A 90 4.01 -19.06 -4.10
CA ILE A 90 3.52 -19.81 -5.24
C ILE A 90 4.74 -20.12 -6.13
#